data_AF-A0A4W5Q2T3-F1
#
_entry.id   AF-A0A4W5Q2T3-F1
#
_cell.length_a   1.000
_cell.length_b   1.000
_cell.length_c   1.000
_cell.angle_alpha   90.00
_cell.angle_beta   90.00
_cell.angle_gamma   90.00
#
_symmetry.space_group_name_H-M   'P 1'
#
loop_
_entity.id
_entity.type
_entity.pdbx_description
1 polymer ?
#
loop_
_entity_poly.entity_id
_entity_poly.type
_entity_poly.pdbx_seq_one_letter_code
_entity_poly.pdbx_strand_id
1 'polypeptide(L)'
;MNQIGFEKEWLKFLKEYISPVTEKLYPGYYPKAQAVMNFVVRYRPDEQPSLRPHHDSSTFTINVALNNKGMDYQVHTRPGQEIVVVGGLFENTNF
;
A
#
# COMPACT_ATOMS: atom_id res chain seq x y z
N MET A 1 -2.61 8.61 5.11
CA MET A 1 -2.13 8.55 6.50
C MET A 1 -2.09 9.93 7.15
N ASN A 2 -1.66 10.97 6.44
CA ASN A 2 -1.66 12.34 6.97
C ASN A 2 -3.06 12.81 7.47
N GLN A 3 -4.12 12.55 6.70
CA GLN A 3 -5.50 12.95 7.08
C GLN A 3 -6.01 12.39 8.41
N ILE A 4 -5.42 11.30 8.91
CA ILE A 4 -5.77 10.69 10.21
C ILE A 4 -4.66 10.87 11.25
N GLY A 5 -3.66 11.72 10.97
CA GLY A 5 -2.55 12.00 11.88
C GLY A 5 -1.55 10.85 12.07
N PHE A 6 -1.57 9.82 11.22
CA PHE A 6 -0.79 8.59 11.38
C PHE A 6 0.45 8.50 10.47
N GLU A 7 0.84 9.61 9.86
CA GLU A 7 1.93 9.63 8.89
C GLU A 7 3.30 9.31 9.51
N LYS A 8 3.58 9.83 10.70
CA LYS A 8 4.88 9.62 11.37
C LYS A 8 5.09 8.17 11.78
N GLU A 9 4.04 7.58 12.34
CA GLU A 9 4.00 6.18 12.75
C GLU A 9 4.17 5.26 11.56
N TRP A 10 3.48 5.59 10.46
CA TRP A 10 3.63 4.86 9.21
C TRP A 10 5.06 4.97 8.65
N LEU A 11 5.64 6.18 8.53
CA LEU A 11 7.03 6.37 8.08
C LEU A 11 8.04 5.62 8.96
N LYS A 12 7.81 5.56 10.27
CA LYS A 12 8.62 4.75 11.19
C LYS A 12 8.51 3.25 10.87
N PHE A 13 7.31 2.73 10.67
CA PHE A 13 7.09 1.34 10.26
C PHE A 13 7.86 0.99 8.98
N LEU A 14 7.85 1.89 8.00
CA LEU A 14 8.50 1.70 6.72
C LEU A 14 10.02 1.64 6.87
N LYS A 15 10.58 2.55 7.68
CA LYS A 15 12.00 2.58 7.97
C LYS A 15 12.48 1.36 8.74
N GLU A 16 11.73 0.93 9.75
CA GLU A 16 12.17 -0.12 10.67
C GLU A 16 11.92 -1.53 10.14
N TYR A 17 10.89 -1.73 9.31
CA TYR A 17 10.47 -3.06 8.86
C TYR A 17 10.56 -3.24 7.35
N ILE A 18 10.15 -2.26 6.56
CA ILE A 18 10.09 -2.42 5.10
C ILE A 18 11.47 -2.23 4.47
N SER A 19 12.22 -1.18 4.85
CA SER A 19 13.57 -0.95 4.30
C SER A 19 14.49 -2.18 4.44
N PRO A 20 14.64 -2.82 5.62
CA PRO A 20 15.50 -3.99 5.76
C PRO A 20 15.05 -5.19 4.91
N VAL A 21 13.74 -5.38 4.75
CA VAL A 21 13.20 -6.44 3.88
C VAL A 21 13.52 -6.14 2.42
N THR A 22 13.31 -4.90 1.98
CA THR A 22 13.60 -4.49 0.61
C THR A 22 15.10 -4.60 0.29
N GLU A 23 16.01 -4.19 1.18
CA GLU A 23 17.46 -4.34 0.99
C GLU A 23 17.86 -5.81 0.83
N LYS A 24 17.23 -6.71 1.61
CA LYS A 24 17.49 -8.14 1.51
C LYS A 24 16.96 -8.75 0.21
N LEU A 25 15.81 -8.29 -0.27
CA LEU A 25 15.20 -8.76 -1.51
C LEU A 25 15.89 -8.20 -2.76
N TYR A 26 16.46 -7.00 -2.65
CA TYR A 26 17.12 -6.28 -3.74
C TYR A 26 18.52 -5.80 -3.32
N PRO A 27 19.51 -6.71 -3.25
CA PRO A 27 20.87 -6.35 -2.85
C PRO A 27 21.44 -5.22 -3.71
N GLY A 28 21.99 -4.19 -3.07
CA GLY A 28 22.54 -3.00 -3.73
C GLY A 28 21.57 -1.82 -3.84
N TYR A 29 20.30 -1.99 -3.48
CA TYR A 29 19.35 -0.90 -3.32
C TYR A 29 19.13 -0.59 -1.82
N TYR A 30 19.25 0.67 -1.43
CA TYR A 30 19.16 1.14 -0.04
C TYR A 30 18.03 2.17 0.11
N PRO A 31 16.79 1.74 0.47
CA PRO A 31 15.63 2.61 0.50
C PRO A 31 15.70 3.61 1.67
N LYS A 32 15.46 4.90 1.42
CA LYS A 32 15.48 5.92 2.49
C LYS A 32 14.18 5.99 3.30
N ALA A 33 13.23 5.10 3.02
CA ALA A 33 11.90 5.04 3.64
C ALA A 33 11.09 6.35 3.49
N GLN A 34 11.28 7.07 2.39
CA GLN A 34 10.48 8.25 2.07
C GLN A 34 9.24 7.85 1.27
N ALA A 35 8.06 8.30 1.72
CA ALA A 35 6.80 8.08 1.02
C ALA A 35 5.85 9.24 1.26
N VAL A 36 5.41 9.88 0.18
CA VAL A 36 4.44 10.99 0.23
C VAL A 36 3.00 10.47 0.11
N MET A 37 2.81 9.37 -0.62
CA MET A 37 1.50 8.80 -0.91
C MET A 37 1.29 7.50 -0.12
N ASN A 38 0.81 7.68 1.11
CA ASN A 38 0.45 6.58 2.01
C ASN A 38 -1.05 6.63 2.28
N PHE A 39 -1.80 5.61 1.89
CA PHE A 39 -3.25 5.63 1.97
C PHE A 39 -3.84 4.24 2.16
N VAL A 40 -5.07 4.23 2.66
CA VAL A 40 -5.90 3.02 2.73
C VAL A 40 -6.91 3.10 1.61
N VAL A 41 -6.98 2.07 0.77
CA VAL A 41 -8.01 1.94 -0.27
C VAL A 41 -9.07 1.00 0.24
N ARG A 42 -10.32 1.32 -0.07
CA ARG A 42 -11.46 0.42 0.09
C ARG A 42 -12.09 0.17 -1.27
N TYR A 43 -12.17 -1.09 -1.66
CA TYR A 43 -12.93 -1.51 -2.84
C TYR A 43 -14.30 -2.01 -2.43
N ARG A 44 -15.34 -1.56 -3.12
CA ARG A 44 -16.73 -2.00 -2.93
C ARG A 44 -17.43 -2.24 -4.26
N PRO A 45 -18.37 -3.20 -4.35
CA PRO A 45 -19.04 -3.56 -5.61
C PRO A 45 -19.86 -2.42 -6.20
N ASP A 46 -20.49 -1.64 -5.33
CA ASP A 46 -21.40 -0.54 -5.61
C ASP A 46 -20.71 0.82 -5.83
N GLU A 47 -19.42 0.91 -5.51
CA GLU A 47 -18.61 2.11 -5.75
C GLU A 47 -17.50 1.81 -6.76
N GLN A 48 -16.29 1.56 -6.26
CA GLN A 48 -15.14 1.22 -7.05
C GLN A 48 -14.75 -0.23 -6.76
N PRO A 49 -15.16 -1.20 -7.59
CA PRO A 49 -14.86 -2.62 -7.37
C PRO A 49 -13.44 -3.01 -7.77
N SER A 50 -12.79 -2.19 -8.61
CA SER A 50 -11.50 -2.52 -9.19
C SER A 50 -10.69 -1.27 -9.53
N LEU A 51 -9.41 -1.50 -9.80
CA LEU A 51 -8.48 -0.49 -10.29
C LEU A 51 -8.05 -0.89 -11.70
N ARG A 52 -8.07 0.07 -12.64
CA ARG A 52 -7.61 -0.17 -14.01
C ARG A 52 -6.10 -0.43 -14.02
N PRO A 53 -5.57 -1.21 -14.97
CA PRO A 53 -4.13 -1.36 -15.14
C PRO A 53 -3.43 0.00 -15.29
N HIS A 54 -2.36 0.23 -14.52
CA HIS A 54 -1.52 1.43 -14.55
C HIS A 54 -0.15 1.12 -13.92
N HIS A 55 0.79 2.06 -14.07
CA HIS A 55 2.05 2.04 -13.33
C HIS A 55 1.94 2.97 -12.12
N ASP A 56 2.50 2.53 -11.00
CA ASP A 56 2.64 3.33 -9.81
C ASP A 56 3.74 4.39 -9.97
N SER A 57 3.54 5.57 -9.39
CA SER A 57 4.55 6.62 -9.35
C SER A 57 5.45 6.45 -8.12
N SER A 58 6.30 5.42 -8.16
CA SER A 58 7.25 5.07 -7.10
C SER A 58 8.36 4.18 -7.64
N THR A 59 9.48 4.11 -6.91
CA THR A 59 10.53 3.11 -7.20
C THR A 59 10.04 1.70 -6.90
N PHE A 60 9.32 1.52 -5.79
CA PHE A 60 8.58 0.30 -5.46
C PHE A 60 7.34 0.63 -4.63
N THR A 61 6.36 -0.28 -4.69
CA THR A 61 5.11 -0.15 -3.95
C THR A 61 5.00 -1.30 -2.95
N ILE A 62 4.57 -1.00 -1.73
CA ILE A 62 4.06 -2.04 -0.84
C ILE A 62 2.53 -2.03 -0.85
N ASN A 63 1.96 -3.23 -0.83
CA ASN A 63 0.54 -3.46 -0.82
C ASN A 63 0.22 -4.44 0.32
N VAL A 64 -0.48 -3.97 1.34
CA VAL A 64 -0.77 -4.74 2.57
C VAL A 64 -2.26 -4.97 2.69
N ALA A 65 -2.70 -6.23 2.63
CA ALA A 65 -4.09 -6.59 2.88
C ALA A 65 -4.45 -6.36 4.36
N LEU A 66 -5.62 -5.76 4.61
CA LEU A 66 -6.12 -5.46 5.95
C LEU A 66 -7.33 -6.31 6.36
N ASN A 67 -7.77 -7.24 5.52
CA ASN A 67 -8.85 -8.17 5.80
C ASN A 67 -8.71 -9.49 5.04
N ASN A 68 -9.63 -10.43 5.25
CA ASN A 68 -9.49 -11.82 4.84
C ASN A 68 -10.35 -12.14 3.60
N LYS A 69 -9.68 -12.60 2.54
CA LYS A 69 -10.35 -13.21 1.38
C LYS A 69 -11.15 -14.45 1.82
N GLY A 70 -12.37 -14.58 1.32
CA GLY A 70 -13.29 -15.68 1.60
C GLY A 70 -14.20 -15.47 2.81
N MET A 71 -13.78 -14.64 3.78
CA MET A 71 -14.61 -14.24 4.92
C MET A 71 -15.19 -12.85 4.72
N ASP A 72 -14.32 -11.86 4.51
CA ASP A 72 -14.70 -10.45 4.40
C ASP A 72 -15.03 -10.05 2.95
N TYR A 73 -14.40 -10.72 1.96
CA TYR A 73 -14.66 -10.48 0.54
C TYR A 73 -14.39 -11.67 -0.38
N GLN A 74 -15.00 -11.66 -1.58
CA GLN A 74 -14.72 -12.60 -2.66
C GLN A 74 -14.14 -11.88 -3.89
N VAL A 75 -13.43 -12.62 -4.74
CA VAL A 75 -12.80 -12.10 -5.98
C VAL A 75 -13.83 -11.73 -7.05
N HIS A 76 -15.00 -12.36 -7.01
CA HIS A 76 -16.18 -11.93 -7.77
C HIS A 76 -17.13 -11.37 -6.72
N THR A 77 -16.99 -10.08 -6.46
CA THR A 77 -17.60 -9.48 -5.28
C THR A 77 -19.12 -9.52 -5.38
N ARG A 78 -19.77 -10.07 -4.34
CA ARG A 78 -21.22 -9.92 -4.12
C ARG A 78 -21.46 -8.58 -3.40
N PRO A 79 -22.65 -7.97 -3.52
CA PRO A 79 -22.97 -6.74 -2.80
C PRO A 79 -22.69 -6.88 -1.29
N GLY A 80 -21.92 -5.94 -0.71
CA GLY A 80 -21.59 -5.90 0.72
C GLY A 80 -20.21 -6.44 1.13
N GLN A 81 -19.35 -6.84 0.18
CA GLN A 81 -17.99 -7.30 0.45
C GLN A 81 -16.94 -6.22 0.18
N GLU A 82 -16.06 -5.96 1.15
CA GLU A 82 -15.08 -4.86 1.10
C GLU A 82 -13.65 -5.40 1.03
N ILE A 83 -12.80 -4.84 0.19
CA ILE A 83 -11.35 -5.12 0.22
C ILE A 83 -10.66 -3.89 0.76
N VAL A 84 -9.90 -4.04 1.85
CA VAL A 84 -9.14 -2.93 2.44
C VAL A 84 -7.65 -3.21 2.31
N VAL A 85 -6.93 -2.27 1.71
CA VAL A 85 -5.50 -2.39 1.44
C VAL A 85 -4.78 -1.12 1.84
N VAL A 86 -3.61 -1.22 2.47
CA VAL A 86 -2.69 -0.09 2.57
C VAL A 86 -1.76 -0.08 1.36
N GLY A 87 -1.85 0.98 0.57
CA GLY A 87 -0.88 1.32 -0.47
C GLY A 87 0.13 2.32 0.11
N GLY A 88 1.40 1.93 0.10
CA GLY A 88 2.51 2.84 0.39
C GLY A 88 3.40 2.93 -0.84
N LEU A 89 3.46 4.10 -1.46
CA LEU A 89 4.36 4.38 -2.58
C LEU A 89 5.72 4.82 -2.02
N PHE A 90 6.76 3.98 -2.18
CA PHE A 90 8.11 4.29 -1.70
C PHE A 90 8.96 4.95 -2.76
N GLU A 91 9.30 6.18 -2.40
CA GLU A 91 10.31 7.09 -2.92
C GLU A 91 10.27 7.45 -4.41
N ASN A 92 10.07 8.76 -4.63
CA ASN A 92 10.43 9.49 -5.83
C ASN A 92 11.51 10.50 -5.39
N THR A 93 12.79 10.14 -5.53
CA THR A 93 13.83 11.17 -5.60
C THR A 93 13.93 11.52 -7.07
N ASN A 94 13.50 12.73 -7.44
CA ASN A 94 13.54 13.28 -8.80
C ASN A 94 14.58 12.62 -9.71
N PHE A 95 14.16 12.20 -10.91
CA PHE A 95 15.07 12.18 -12.06
C PHE A 95 15.86 13.49 -12.16
#